data_AF-B0K7L6-F1
#
_entry.id   AF-B0K7L6-F1
#
_cell.length_a   1.000
_cell.length_b   1.000
_cell.length_c   1.000
_cell.angle_alpha   90.00
_cell.angle_beta   90.00
_cell.angle_gamma   90.00
#
_symmetry.space_group_name_H-M   'P 1'
#
loop_
_entity.id
_entity.type
_entity.pdbx_description
1 polymer ?
#
loop_
_entity_poly.entity_id
_entity_poly.type
_entity_poly.pdbx_seq_one_letter_code
_entity_poly.pdbx_strand_id
1 'polypeptide(L)'
;MENIIPKNKRITYEEFEEIDSKTDEMLEFINGEIYLLSAPSVAHQRILTNLSTEFGIYFRDKKCKHFVAPLDVILQNAQEKHKVQPDIAVICDEKGLTENNYTKSNNPNICMQLQSPLS
;
A
#
# COMPACT_ATOMS: atom_id res chain seq x y z
N MET A 1 20.05 3.78 17.59
CA MET A 1 19.53 2.73 16.69
C MET A 1 20.18 2.94 15.34
N GLU A 2 20.87 1.93 14.81
CA GLU A 2 21.47 2.02 13.48
C GLU A 2 20.36 2.25 12.46
N ASN A 3 20.60 3.14 11.49
CA ASN A 3 19.63 3.43 10.45
C ASN A 3 19.65 2.27 9.44
N ILE A 4 18.78 1.28 9.65
CA ILE A 4 18.70 0.06 8.83
C ILE A 4 18.13 0.32 7.42
N ILE A 5 17.59 1.52 7.17
CA ILE A 5 17.02 1.91 5.88
C ILE A 5 18.13 2.55 5.03
N PRO A 6 18.57 1.90 3.94
CA PRO A 6 19.62 2.43 3.09
C PRO A 6 19.12 3.67 2.33
N LYS A 7 19.90 4.76 2.37
CA LYS A 7 19.62 5.97 1.59
C LYS A 7 20.31 5.90 0.23
N ASN A 8 19.61 6.27 -0.83
CA ASN A 8 20.14 6.36 -2.21
C ASN A 8 20.76 5.05 -2.74
N LYS A 9 20.27 3.90 -2.28
CA LYS A 9 20.71 2.58 -2.76
C LYS A 9 19.49 1.82 -3.27
N ARG A 10 19.63 1.23 -4.46
CA ARG A 10 18.66 0.25 -4.94
C ARG A 10 18.91 -1.10 -4.28
N ILE A 11 17.85 -1.73 -3.80
CA ILE A 11 17.87 -3.03 -3.13
C ILE A 11 16.92 -4.01 -3.83
N THR A 12 17.10 -5.30 -3.58
CA THR A 12 16.15 -6.33 -4.02
C THR A 12 14.91 -6.36 -3.13
N TYR A 13 13.86 -7.05 -3.59
CA TYR A 13 12.65 -7.22 -2.78
C TYR A 13 12.92 -8.03 -1.50
N GLU A 14 13.81 -9.01 -1.57
CA GLU A 14 14.20 -9.85 -0.43
C GLU A 14 14.96 -9.02 0.62
N GLU A 15 15.90 -8.18 0.18
CA GLU A 15 16.58 -7.21 1.06
C GLU A 15 15.58 -6.26 1.72
N PHE A 16 14.55 -5.83 0.98
CA PHE A 16 13.48 -5.01 1.51
C PHE A 16 12.66 -5.74 2.59
N GLU A 17 12.24 -6.98 2.38
CA GLU A 17 11.48 -7.78 3.36
C GLU A 17 12.27 -7.98 4.67
N GLU A 18 13.58 -8.16 4.58
CA GLU A 18 14.45 -8.25 5.76
C GLU A 18 14.53 -6.95 6.56
N ILE A 19 14.40 -5.80 5.91
CA ILE A 19 14.38 -4.48 6.56
C ILE A 19 13.00 -4.22 7.18
N ASP A 20 11.95 -4.44 6.38
CA ASP A 20 10.55 -4.23 6.73
C ASP A 20 10.13 -5.06 7.96
N SER A 21 10.59 -6.31 8.05
CA SER A 21 10.34 -7.19 9.21
C SER A 21 11.04 -6.76 10.52
N LYS A 22 11.96 -5.78 10.47
CA LYS A 22 12.76 -5.33 11.63
C LYS A 22 12.37 -3.94 12.13
N THR A 23 11.32 -3.35 11.58
CA THR A 23 10.89 -1.98 11.88
C THR A 23 9.38 -1.89 11.98
N ASP A 24 8.89 -0.98 12.82
CA ASP A 24 7.47 -0.63 12.92
C ASP A 24 7.09 0.55 11.98
N GLU A 25 8.06 1.05 11.21
CA GLU A 25 7.86 2.12 10.24
C GLU A 25 7.03 1.64 9.04
N MET A 26 6.17 2.51 8.49
CA MET A 26 5.42 2.21 7.28
C MET A 26 6.31 2.40 6.05
N LEU A 27 6.65 1.30 5.38
CA LEU A 27 7.50 1.32 4.18
C LEU A 27 6.75 0.90 2.93
N GLU A 28 6.98 1.61 1.83
CA GLU A 28 6.68 1.16 0.48
C GLU A 28 7.98 0.80 -0.25
N PHE A 29 7.88 -0.19 -1.15
CA PHE A 29 8.95 -0.62 -2.03
C PHE A 29 8.51 -0.50 -3.48
N ILE A 30 9.16 0.40 -4.22
CA ILE A 30 8.84 0.70 -5.61
C ILE A 30 10.14 0.77 -6.40
N ASN A 31 10.27 -0.04 -7.44
CA ASN A 31 11.41 -0.02 -8.39
C ASN A 31 12.80 -0.12 -7.73
N GLY A 32 12.92 -0.92 -6.67
CA GLY A 32 14.19 -1.10 -5.96
C GLY A 32 14.46 -0.07 -4.86
N GLU A 33 13.54 0.85 -4.59
CA GLU A 33 13.72 1.94 -3.62
C GLU A 33 12.71 1.82 -2.48
N ILE A 34 13.15 2.17 -1.27
CA ILE A 34 12.31 2.25 -0.08
C ILE A 34 11.80 3.68 0.09
N TYR A 35 10.49 3.82 0.26
CA TYR A 35 9.82 5.06 0.62
C TYR A 35 9.27 4.94 2.03
N LEU A 36 9.67 5.85 2.91
CA LEU A 36 9.14 5.95 4.27
C LEU A 36 7.86 6.77 4.24
N LEU A 37 6.74 6.18 4.66
CA LEU A 37 5.48 6.89 4.80
C LEU A 37 5.42 7.62 6.14
N SER A 38 5.09 8.91 6.07
CA SER A 38 4.83 9.71 7.26
C SER A 38 3.40 9.47 7.75
N ALA A 39 3.19 9.67 9.06
CA ALA A 39 1.85 9.63 9.63
C ALA A 39 0.92 10.64 8.91
N PRO A 40 -0.30 10.23 8.53
CA PRO A 40 -1.23 11.09 7.80
C PRO A 40 -1.74 12.24 8.67
N SER A 41 -1.94 13.41 8.06
CA SER A 41 -2.49 14.58 8.76
C SER A 41 -3.98 14.40 9.11
N VAL A 42 -4.48 15.17 10.08
CA VAL A 42 -5.92 15.19 10.43
C VAL A 42 -6.79 15.55 9.22
N ALA A 43 -6.31 16.46 8.35
CA ALA A 43 -7.03 16.85 7.14
C ALA A 43 -7.13 15.68 6.14
N HIS A 44 -6.02 14.96 5.92
CA HIS A 44 -5.99 13.78 5.09
C HIS A 44 -6.92 12.69 5.63
N GLN A 45 -6.87 12.42 6.94
CA GLN A 45 -7.75 11.44 7.61
C GLN A 45 -9.25 11.79 7.50
N ARG A 46 -9.61 13.08 7.59
CA ARG A 46 -11.00 13.53 7.38
C ARG A 46 -11.49 13.26 5.96
N ILE A 47 -10.65 13.55 4.96
CA ILE A 47 -10.97 13.30 3.55
C ILE A 47 -11.10 11.79 3.30
N LEU A 48 -10.15 11.00 3.79
CA LEU A 48 -10.14 9.55 3.66
C LEU A 48 -11.39 8.91 4.29
N THR A 49 -11.79 9.37 5.48
CA THR A 49 -13.00 8.85 6.18
C THR A 49 -14.27 9.14 5.39
N ASN A 50 -14.41 10.36 4.85
CA ASN A 50 -15.56 10.72 4.03
C ASN A 50 -15.62 9.90 2.74
N LEU A 51 -14.49 9.73 2.05
CA LEU A 51 -14.41 8.91 0.84
C LEU A 51 -14.70 7.43 1.14
N SER A 52 -14.16 6.89 2.22
CA SER A 52 -14.44 5.50 2.64
C SER A 52 -15.93 5.28 2.89
N THR A 53 -16.63 6.27 3.44
CA THR A 53 -18.09 6.21 3.64
C THR A 53 -18.83 6.10 2.31
N GLU A 54 -18.52 6.98 1.36
CA GLU A 54 -19.14 6.96 0.02
C GLU A 54 -18.82 5.68 -0.75
N PHE A 55 -17.57 5.19 -0.66
CA PHE A 55 -17.17 3.94 -1.28
C PHE A 55 -17.92 2.75 -0.66
N GLY A 56 -18.08 2.71 0.65
CA GLY A 56 -18.85 1.66 1.34
C GLY A 56 -20.32 1.64 0.95
N ILE A 57 -20.92 2.80 0.69
CA ILE A 57 -22.27 2.90 0.14
C ILE A 57 -22.29 2.40 -1.31
N TYR A 58 -21.36 2.89 -2.14
CA TYR A 58 -21.32 2.57 -3.57
C TYR A 58 -21.06 1.08 -3.84
N PHE A 59 -20.18 0.44 -3.07
CA PHE A 59 -19.78 -0.96 -3.23
C PHE A 59 -20.66 -1.95 -2.48
N ARG A 60 -21.70 -1.47 -1.77
CA ARG A 60 -22.71 -2.34 -1.17
C ARG A 60 -23.34 -3.24 -2.24
N ASP A 61 -23.36 -4.54 -1.96
CA ASP A 61 -23.88 -5.60 -2.85
C ASP A 61 -23.20 -5.69 -4.23
N LYS A 62 -22.00 -5.11 -4.38
CA LYS A 62 -21.17 -5.24 -5.58
C LYS A 62 -20.04 -6.24 -5.38
N LYS A 63 -19.48 -6.70 -6.50
CA LYS A 63 -18.35 -7.63 -6.52
C LYS A 63 -17.08 -7.04 -5.89
N CYS A 64 -16.86 -5.74 -6.05
CA CYS A 64 -15.67 -5.08 -5.53
C CYS A 64 -15.90 -4.56 -4.13
N LYS A 65 -14.85 -4.54 -3.32
CA LYS A 65 -14.81 -3.93 -1.99
C LYS A 65 -13.71 -2.90 -1.92
N HIS A 66 -13.91 -1.84 -1.15
CA HIS A 66 -12.86 -0.89 -0.83
C HIS A 66 -12.19 -1.26 0.49
N PHE A 67 -10.91 -0.93 0.59
CA PHE A 67 -10.08 -1.10 1.77
C PHE A 67 -9.32 0.20 1.99
N VAL A 68 -9.17 0.61 3.24
CA VAL A 68 -8.44 1.84 3.61
C VAL A 68 -7.08 1.46 4.19
N ALA A 69 -6.09 2.33 4.03
CA ALA A 69 -4.79 2.17 4.67
C ALA A 69 -4.91 2.02 6.21
N PRO A 70 -3.99 1.28 6.86
CA PRO A 70 -2.89 0.54 6.25
C PRO A 70 -3.36 -0.78 5.62
N LEU A 71 -2.92 -1.04 4.40
CA LEU A 71 -3.08 -2.33 3.73
C LEU A 71 -1.88 -2.54 2.80
N ASP A 72 -1.07 -3.56 3.09
CA ASP A 72 0.01 -3.95 2.20
C ASP A 72 -0.57 -4.54 0.91
N VAL A 73 -0.25 -3.89 -0.22
CA VAL A 73 -0.61 -4.33 -1.57
C VAL A 73 0.68 -4.74 -2.29
N ILE A 74 0.82 -6.03 -2.53
CA ILE A 74 1.95 -6.63 -3.24
C ILE A 74 1.58 -6.78 -4.71
N LEU A 75 2.23 -6.01 -5.57
CA LEU A 75 2.05 -6.07 -7.02
C LEU A 75 3.24 -6.80 -7.63
N GLN A 76 2.99 -7.93 -8.30
CA GLN A 76 4.08 -8.73 -8.87
C GLN A 76 3.81 -9.18 -10.30
N ASN A 77 4.88 -9.22 -11.08
CA ASN A 77 4.95 -9.85 -12.39
C ASN A 77 6.24 -10.70 -12.47
N ALA A 78 6.59 -11.21 -13.64
CA ALA A 78 7.75 -12.10 -13.79
C ALA A 78 9.10 -11.40 -13.59
N GLN A 79 9.14 -10.07 -13.61
CA GLN A 79 10.37 -9.26 -13.54
C GLN A 79 10.42 -8.36 -12.30
N GLU A 80 9.27 -7.95 -11.77
CA GLU A 80 9.17 -6.92 -10.75
C GLU A 80 8.17 -7.31 -9.66
N LYS A 81 8.49 -6.89 -8.43
CA LYS A 81 7.64 -7.03 -7.25
C LYS A 81 7.70 -5.72 -6.46
N HIS A 82 6.54 -5.14 -6.17
CA HIS A 82 6.39 -3.88 -5.46
C HIS A 82 5.51 -4.10 -4.23
N LYS A 83 5.78 -3.38 -3.13
CA LYS A 83 4.87 -3.28 -1.98
C LYS A 83 4.44 -1.83 -1.83
N VAL A 84 3.14 -1.58 -1.89
CA VAL A 84 2.57 -0.23 -1.73
C VAL A 84 1.48 -0.27 -0.66
N GLN A 85 1.20 0.87 -0.03
CA GLN A 85 0.15 1.05 0.96
C GLN A 85 -0.76 2.21 0.52
N PRO A 86 -1.68 1.96 -0.43
CA PRO A 86 -2.56 3.01 -0.93
C PRO A 86 -3.55 3.45 0.15
N ASP A 87 -3.92 4.73 0.14
CA ASP A 87 -4.95 5.25 1.06
C ASP A 87 -6.29 4.52 0.89
N ILE A 88 -6.67 4.22 -0.36
CA ILE A 88 -7.82 3.37 -0.69
C ILE A 88 -7.43 2.37 -1.80
N ALA A 89 -7.60 1.08 -1.51
CA ALA A 89 -7.56 0.01 -2.51
C ALA A 89 -8.99 -0.45 -2.87
N VAL A 90 -9.28 -0.61 -4.16
CA VAL A 90 -10.54 -1.25 -4.61
C VAL A 90 -10.21 -2.61 -5.20
N ILE A 91 -10.69 -3.67 -4.54
CA ILE A 91 -10.39 -5.05 -4.90
C ILE A 91 -11.67 -5.74 -5.35
N CYS A 92 -11.66 -6.20 -6.61
CA CYS A 92 -12.79 -6.93 -7.22
C CYS A 92 -12.56 -8.44 -7.29
N ASP A 93 -11.32 -8.89 -7.08
CA ASP A 93 -10.94 -10.30 -7.08
C ASP A 93 -10.17 -10.58 -5.80
N GLU A 94 -10.86 -11.22 -4.87
CA GLU A 94 -10.40 -11.48 -3.50
C GLU A 94 -9.43 -12.66 -3.40
N LYS A 95 -9.11 -13.35 -4.50
CA LYS A 95 -8.15 -14.49 -4.51
C LYS A 95 -6.78 -14.15 -3.92
N GLY A 96 -6.38 -12.89 -4.02
CA GLY A 96 -5.12 -12.39 -3.50
C GLY A 96 -5.16 -11.88 -2.06
N LEU A 97 -6.35 -11.83 -1.43
CA LEU A 97 -6.49 -11.35 -0.06
C LEU A 97 -6.00 -12.42 0.92
N THR A 98 -5.20 -11.97 1.90
CA THR A 98 -4.79 -12.72 3.07
C THR A 98 -5.26 -11.99 4.33
N GLU A 99 -4.87 -12.48 5.51
CA GLU A 99 -5.15 -11.79 6.77
C GLU A 99 -4.52 -10.39 6.83
N ASN A 100 -3.33 -10.21 6.25
CA ASN A 100 -2.50 -9.02 6.45
C ASN A 100 -2.18 -8.24 5.16
N ASN A 101 -2.44 -8.79 3.98
CA ASN A 101 -2.09 -8.14 2.72
C ASN A 101 -3.00 -8.56 1.55
N TYR A 102 -2.87 -7.85 0.44
CA TYR A 102 -3.38 -8.25 -0.86
C TYR A 102 -2.25 -8.47 -1.86
N THR A 103 -2.16 -9.66 -2.48
CA THR A 103 -1.19 -9.94 -3.54
C THR A 103 -1.88 -10.05 -4.90
N LYS A 104 -1.41 -9.28 -5.89
CA LYS A 104 -1.89 -9.35 -7.27
C LYS A 104 -0.77 -9.70 -8.24
N SER A 105 -0.98 -10.79 -8.97
CA SER A 105 -0.17 -11.14 -10.14
C SER A 105 -0.79 -10.56 -11.42
N ASN A 106 0.05 -10.01 -12.31
CA ASN A 106 -0.30 -9.48 -13.64
C ASN A 106 -1.27 -8.26 -13.60
N ASN A 107 -0.68 -7.05 -13.51
CA ASN A 107 -1.32 -5.71 -13.51
C ASN A 107 -2.35 -5.53 -14.66
N PRO A 108 -3.51 -4.82 -14.53
CA PRO A 108 -3.81 -3.76 -13.56
C PRO A 108 -5.17 -3.88 -12.82
N ASN A 109 -5.18 -3.47 -11.55
CA ASN A 109 -6.39 -2.98 -10.86
C ASN A 109 -6.10 -1.56 -10.36
N ILE A 110 -7.14 -0.72 -10.29
CA ILE A 110 -7.04 0.68 -9.89
C ILE A 110 -6.67 0.78 -8.41
N CYS A 111 -5.48 1.31 -8.10
CA CYS A 111 -5.09 1.76 -6.76
C CYS A 111 -5.22 3.29 -6.72
N MET A 112 -5.86 3.84 -5.69
CA MET A 112 -6.05 5.28 -5.54
C MET A 112 -5.24 5.78 -4.34
N GLN A 113 -4.39 6.77 -4.58
CA GLN A 113 -3.63 7.45 -3.54
C GLN A 113 -4.14 8.87 -3.40
N LEU A 114 -4.45 9.28 -2.17
CA LEU A 114 -4.81 10.66 -1.85
C LEU A 114 -3.50 11.40 -1.56
N GLN A 115 -3.00 12.15 -2.54
CA GLN A 115 -1.81 12.96 -2.32
C GLN A 115 -2.06 13.99 -1.21
N SER A 116 -1.23 13.92 -0.18
CA SER A 116 -1.16 14.91 0.91
C SER A 116 -0.09 15.95 0.53
N PRO A 117 -0.24 17.24 0.86
CA PRO A 117 0.83 18.22 0.66
C PRO A 117 2.14 17.91 1.42
N LEU A 118 2.09 16.95 2.36
CA LEU A 118 3.19 16.52 3.21
C LEU A 118 3.74 15.12 2.86
N SER A 119 3.27 14.50 1.77
CA SER A 119 3.84 13.26 1.23
C SER A 119 5.07 13.54 0.38
#